data_AF-A0A3A9EFR1-F1
#
_entry.id   AF-A0A3A9EFR1-F1
#
_cell.length_a   1.000
_cell.length_b   1.000
_cell.length_c   1.000
_cell.angle_alpha   90.00
_cell.angle_beta   90.00
_cell.angle_gamma   90.00
#
_symmetry.space_group_name_H-M   'P 1'
#
loop_
_entity.id
_entity.type
_entity.pdbx_description
1 polymer ?
#
loop_
_entity_poly.entity_id
_entity_poly.type
_entity_poly.pdbx_seq_one_letter_code
_entity_poly.pdbx_strand_id
1 'polypeptide(L)'
;MKKLFFVLLAFCLLAGLAACGKPAASGLLSDEEIARYESCYLQEINQAIQKLGLKEVERDKSLRGALSIHTPRKAAGISFQQELLVSTGNVNGLYGVMLAVDSLEEGDAVKALSELYTQAVEKYGDPSTYPGLGNRLSEALESIEKNGLQGERYAETWAVGGMTDFTLEISPRERGAALTASYQVQTIVQGKPLSEEELKERVAANQK
;
A
#
# COMPACT_ATOMS: atom_id res chain seq x y z
N MET A 1 41.34 -46.13 -23.95
CA MET A 1 39.87 -46.13 -23.73
C MET A 1 39.61 -46.18 -22.23
N LYS A 2 39.52 -45.01 -21.60
CA LYS A 2 38.25 -44.40 -21.11
C LYS A 2 37.61 -45.18 -19.96
N LYS A 3 38.23 -45.12 -18.78
CA LYS A 3 37.53 -45.25 -17.48
C LYS A 3 38.15 -44.28 -16.48
N LEU A 4 38.10 -42.99 -16.80
CA LEU A 4 38.39 -41.90 -15.87
C LEU A 4 37.53 -40.69 -16.25
N PHE A 5 36.21 -40.89 -16.32
CA PHE A 5 35.27 -39.85 -16.75
C PHE A 5 33.89 -40.09 -16.11
N PHE A 6 33.85 -40.36 -14.81
CA PHE A 6 32.58 -40.56 -14.09
C PHE A 6 32.59 -39.96 -12.68
N VAL A 7 33.37 -38.90 -12.47
CA VAL A 7 33.30 -38.10 -11.22
C VAL A 7 33.06 -36.61 -11.51
N LEU A 8 33.13 -36.18 -12.77
CA LEU A 8 32.86 -34.79 -13.17
C LEU A 8 31.42 -34.54 -13.67
N LEU A 9 30.48 -35.42 -13.35
CA LEU A 9 29.05 -35.26 -13.68
C LEU A 9 28.14 -35.23 -12.45
N ALA A 10 28.70 -34.92 -11.28
CA ALA A 10 27.97 -34.69 -10.03
C ALA A 10 28.14 -33.27 -9.49
N PHE A 11 28.76 -32.36 -10.25
CA PHE A 11 28.97 -30.96 -9.86
C PHE A 11 28.16 -29.95 -10.68
N CYS A 12 27.38 -30.40 -11.68
CA CYS A 12 26.50 -29.53 -12.47
C CYS A 12 25.03 -29.54 -12.00
N LEU A 13 24.71 -30.21 -10.88
CA LEU A 13 23.33 -30.35 -10.40
C LEU A 13 22.96 -29.43 -9.22
N LEU A 14 23.83 -28.51 -8.80
CA LEU A 14 23.59 -27.61 -7.66
C LEU A 14 23.73 -26.11 -7.97
N ALA A 15 23.91 -25.73 -9.24
CA ALA A 15 23.95 -24.32 -9.66
C ALA A 15 22.62 -23.81 -10.26
N GLY A 16 21.54 -24.57 -10.08
CA GLY A 16 20.16 -24.15 -10.33
C GLY A 16 19.46 -23.74 -9.05
N LEU A 17 20.16 -23.11 -8.10
CA LEU A 17 19.46 -22.35 -7.05
C LEU A 17 18.65 -21.30 -7.79
N ALA A 18 17.34 -21.50 -7.77
CA ALA A 18 16.37 -20.52 -8.16
C ALA A 18 16.86 -19.16 -7.67
N ALA A 19 17.20 -18.28 -8.62
CA ALA A 19 16.96 -16.87 -8.39
C ALA A 19 15.44 -16.78 -8.19
N CYS A 20 14.99 -17.02 -6.95
CA CYS A 20 13.72 -16.52 -6.46
C CYS A 20 13.84 -15.00 -6.46
N GLY A 21 13.84 -14.41 -7.66
CA GLY A 21 13.28 -13.10 -7.83
C GLY A 21 11.86 -13.26 -7.31
N LYS A 22 11.60 -12.75 -6.10
CA LYS A 22 10.24 -12.62 -5.60
C LYS A 22 9.43 -12.03 -6.76
N PRO A 23 8.32 -12.66 -7.17
CA PRO A 23 7.49 -12.09 -8.22
C PRO A 23 7.20 -10.63 -7.87
N ALA A 24 7.19 -9.76 -8.88
CA ALA A 24 6.86 -8.36 -8.68
C ALA A 24 5.54 -8.29 -7.91
N ALA A 25 5.53 -7.53 -6.82
CA ALA A 25 4.39 -7.49 -5.92
C ALA A 25 3.14 -6.98 -6.69
N SER A 26 2.00 -7.65 -6.48
CA SER A 26 0.74 -7.38 -7.18
C SER A 26 -0.44 -7.37 -6.21
N GLY A 27 -1.53 -6.73 -6.62
CA GLY A 27 -2.74 -6.55 -5.81
C GLY A 27 -2.55 -5.54 -4.66
N LEU A 28 -3.42 -5.62 -3.66
CA LEU A 28 -3.27 -4.94 -2.37
C LEU A 28 -2.07 -5.53 -1.58
N LEU A 29 -1.60 -4.85 -0.53
CA LEU A 29 -0.47 -5.34 0.27
C LEU A 29 -0.84 -6.64 0.99
N SER A 30 0.06 -7.61 1.05
CA SER A 30 -0.12 -8.80 1.89
C SER A 30 0.05 -8.47 3.37
N ASP A 31 -0.42 -9.36 4.25
CA ASP A 31 -0.27 -9.20 5.70
C ASP A 31 1.21 -9.15 6.10
N GLU A 32 2.07 -9.91 5.41
CA GLU A 32 3.52 -9.86 5.61
C GLU A 32 4.13 -8.52 5.14
N GLU A 33 3.62 -7.96 4.04
CA GLU A 33 4.04 -6.63 3.58
C GLU A 33 3.61 -5.54 4.57
N ILE A 34 2.36 -5.59 5.04
CA ILE A 34 1.82 -4.68 6.07
C ILE A 34 2.69 -4.77 7.34
N ALA A 35 2.91 -5.97 7.86
CA ALA A 35 3.75 -6.19 9.05
C ALA A 35 5.18 -5.66 8.85
N ARG A 36 5.73 -5.75 7.63
CA ARG A 36 7.04 -5.20 7.30
C ARG A 36 7.06 -3.68 7.37
N TYR A 37 6.03 -3.00 6.86
CA TYR A 37 5.87 -1.55 6.99
C TYR A 37 5.67 -1.13 8.44
N GLU A 38 4.81 -1.84 9.19
CA GLU A 38 4.60 -1.60 10.62
C GLU A 38 5.90 -1.68 11.43
N SER A 39 6.77 -2.64 11.11
CA SER A 39 8.09 -2.77 11.74
C SER A 39 9.04 -1.60 11.46
N CYS A 40 8.67 -0.69 10.56
CA CYS A 40 9.45 0.48 10.13
C CYS A 40 8.76 1.80 10.48
N TYR A 41 7.53 1.79 11.00
CA TYR A 41 6.84 3.02 11.35
C TYR A 41 7.63 3.84 12.37
N LEU A 42 7.64 5.15 12.13
CA LEU A 42 8.35 6.20 12.87
C LEU A 42 9.88 6.06 12.90
N GLN A 43 10.45 5.12 12.12
CA GLN A 43 11.89 5.07 11.93
C GLN A 43 12.35 6.13 10.94
N GLU A 44 13.59 6.55 11.12
CA GLU A 44 14.29 7.40 10.17
C GLU A 44 14.22 6.81 8.77
N ILE A 45 13.92 7.66 7.78
CA ILE A 45 13.51 7.19 6.46
C ILE A 45 14.56 6.32 5.76
N ASN A 46 15.85 6.65 5.94
CA ASN A 46 16.95 5.86 5.38
C ASN A 46 17.05 4.46 6.00
N GLN A 47 16.75 4.34 7.30
CA GLN A 47 16.72 3.05 7.99
C GLN A 47 15.52 2.22 7.52
N ALA A 48 14.36 2.86 7.37
CA ALA A 48 13.16 2.22 6.84
C ALA A 48 13.38 1.72 5.40
N ILE A 49 13.95 2.54 4.51
CA ILE A 49 14.31 2.15 3.13
C ILE A 49 15.23 0.92 3.13
N GLN A 50 16.27 0.93 3.96
CA GLN A 50 17.21 -0.18 4.07
C GLN A 50 16.51 -1.47 4.55
N LYS A 51 15.68 -1.38 5.60
CA LYS A 51 14.95 -2.52 6.18
C LYS A 51 13.87 -3.06 5.23
N LEU A 52 13.24 -2.19 4.45
CA LEU A 52 12.29 -2.53 3.38
C LEU A 52 13.00 -3.06 2.12
N GLY A 53 14.33 -2.93 2.04
CA GLY A 53 15.12 -3.42 0.91
C GLY A 53 14.82 -2.69 -0.39
N LEU A 54 14.41 -1.43 -0.30
CA LEU A 54 14.07 -0.59 -1.44
C LEU A 54 15.36 0.04 -1.99
N LYS A 55 15.55 -0.03 -3.32
CA LYS A 55 16.80 0.39 -3.98
C LYS A 55 16.66 1.65 -4.82
N GLU A 56 15.47 1.88 -5.37
CA GLU A 56 15.19 2.94 -6.33
C GLU A 56 14.10 3.84 -5.76
N VAL A 57 14.50 4.68 -4.79
CA VAL A 57 13.62 5.58 -4.05
C VAL A 57 14.14 7.00 -4.21
N GLU A 58 13.29 7.91 -4.67
CA GLU A 58 13.63 9.32 -4.82
C GLU A 58 12.57 10.24 -4.22
N ARG A 59 12.92 11.50 -3.97
CA ARG A 59 11.93 12.47 -3.49
C ARG A 59 10.90 12.74 -4.57
N ASP A 60 9.63 12.61 -4.22
CA ASP A 60 8.56 13.07 -5.08
C ASP A 60 8.58 14.61 -5.12
N LYS A 61 8.60 15.17 -6.33
CA LYS A 61 8.60 16.64 -6.52
C LYS A 61 7.19 17.22 -6.46
N SER A 62 6.17 16.40 -6.72
CA SER A 62 4.76 16.77 -6.77
C SER A 62 4.09 16.63 -5.41
N LEU A 63 4.47 15.63 -4.60
CA LEU A 63 3.94 15.41 -3.26
C LEU A 63 4.98 15.69 -2.17
N ARG A 64 4.81 16.80 -1.45
CA ARG A 64 5.68 17.14 -0.30
C ARG A 64 5.57 16.06 0.77
N GLY A 65 6.71 15.57 1.24
CA GLY A 65 6.76 14.53 2.26
C GLY A 65 6.55 13.12 1.73
N ALA A 66 6.64 12.89 0.42
CA ALA A 66 6.64 11.55 -0.16
C ALA A 66 7.96 11.20 -0.86
N LEU A 67 8.26 9.90 -0.89
CA LEU A 67 9.33 9.34 -1.69
C LEU A 67 8.78 8.29 -2.67
N SER A 68 8.96 8.50 -3.96
CA SER A 68 8.49 7.60 -5.01
C SER A 68 9.39 6.37 -5.10
N ILE A 69 8.79 5.17 -5.12
CA ILE A 69 9.45 3.89 -5.39
C ILE A 69 9.32 3.60 -6.89
N HIS A 70 10.44 3.44 -7.61
CA HIS A 70 10.43 3.34 -9.08
C HIS A 70 9.74 2.08 -9.62
N THR A 71 9.68 1.01 -8.83
CA THR A 71 8.94 -0.19 -9.25
C THR A 71 7.44 0.02 -9.00
N PRO A 72 6.60 0.11 -10.04
CA PRO A 72 5.16 0.26 -9.85
C PRO A 72 4.55 -1.05 -9.34
N ARG A 73 3.36 -0.94 -8.72
CA ARG A 73 2.58 -2.10 -8.28
C ARG A 73 1.35 -2.27 -9.17
N LYS A 74 1.12 -3.48 -9.67
CA LYS A 74 -0.08 -3.77 -10.48
C LYS A 74 -1.21 -4.30 -9.61
N ALA A 75 -2.38 -3.68 -9.65
CA ALA A 75 -3.58 -4.14 -8.96
C ALA A 75 -4.81 -3.76 -9.78
N ALA A 76 -5.85 -4.61 -9.82
CA ALA A 76 -7.07 -4.37 -10.58
C ALA A 76 -6.85 -3.92 -12.04
N GLY A 77 -5.85 -4.52 -12.71
CA GLY A 77 -5.47 -4.16 -14.09
C GLY A 77 -4.74 -2.81 -14.24
N ILE A 78 -4.59 -2.04 -13.18
CA ILE A 78 -3.92 -0.73 -13.16
C ILE A 78 -2.49 -0.85 -12.63
N SER A 79 -1.60 -0.02 -13.16
CA SER A 79 -0.22 0.14 -12.67
C SER A 79 -0.13 1.37 -11.78
N PHE A 80 -0.05 1.18 -10.46
CA PHE A 80 0.06 2.24 -9.47
C PHE A 80 1.51 2.65 -9.25
N GLN A 81 1.73 3.96 -9.13
CA GLN A 81 2.94 4.49 -8.53
C GLN A 81 2.92 4.18 -7.04
N GLN A 82 4.06 3.78 -6.49
CA GLN A 82 4.22 3.52 -5.06
C GLN A 82 4.95 4.68 -4.41
N GLU A 83 4.48 5.14 -3.26
CA GLU A 83 5.04 6.28 -2.55
C GLU A 83 5.17 5.97 -1.06
N LEU A 84 6.37 6.11 -0.51
CA LEU A 84 6.57 6.13 0.93
C LEU A 84 6.10 7.47 1.46
N LEU A 85 5.25 7.41 2.48
CA LEU A 85 4.73 8.60 3.14
C LEU A 85 5.63 8.91 4.34
N VAL A 86 6.23 10.09 4.32
CA VAL A 86 7.17 10.59 5.33
C VAL A 86 6.57 11.81 6.02
N SER A 87 6.36 11.71 7.32
CA SER A 87 5.75 12.81 8.06
C SER A 87 6.83 13.83 8.38
N THR A 88 6.50 15.10 8.21
CA THR A 88 7.40 16.25 8.44
C THR A 88 6.93 17.12 9.61
N GLY A 89 6.17 16.55 10.56
CA GLY A 89 5.54 17.26 11.69
C GLY A 89 5.73 16.55 13.03
N ASN A 90 4.66 16.46 13.84
CA ASN A 90 4.69 15.91 15.21
C ASN A 90 5.20 14.45 15.29
N VAL A 91 5.33 13.74 14.19
CA VAL A 91 5.90 12.39 14.20
C VAL A 91 6.86 12.30 13.03
N ASN A 92 8.15 12.16 13.31
CA ASN A 92 9.17 12.07 12.26
C ASN A 92 9.33 10.62 11.79
N GLY A 93 9.56 10.45 10.49
CA GLY A 93 9.89 9.14 9.90
C GLY A 93 8.81 8.60 8.97
N LEU A 94 8.95 7.30 8.63
CA LEU A 94 7.98 6.59 7.80
C LEU A 94 6.65 6.47 8.56
N TYR A 95 5.54 6.89 7.96
CA TYR A 95 4.21 6.72 8.54
C TYR A 95 3.23 5.97 7.65
N GLY A 96 3.64 5.60 6.43
CA GLY A 96 2.80 4.81 5.55
C GLY A 96 3.39 4.59 4.17
N VAL A 97 2.61 3.92 3.34
CA VAL A 97 2.85 3.76 1.90
C VAL A 97 1.53 3.98 1.16
N MET A 98 1.60 4.57 -0.02
CA MET A 98 0.46 4.80 -0.90
C MET A 98 0.70 4.17 -2.27
N LEU A 99 -0.35 3.55 -2.80
CA LEU A 99 -0.48 3.20 -4.20
C LEU A 99 -1.34 4.29 -4.85
N ALA A 100 -0.81 5.02 -5.82
CA ALA A 100 -1.50 6.14 -6.42
C ALA A 100 -1.48 6.08 -7.96
N VAL A 101 -2.59 6.51 -8.54
CA VAL A 101 -2.69 6.87 -9.95
C VAL A 101 -3.50 8.16 -10.04
N ASP A 102 -2.89 9.20 -10.60
CA ASP A 102 -3.46 10.56 -10.55
C ASP A 102 -4.48 10.85 -11.64
N SER A 103 -4.48 10.08 -12.73
CA SER A 103 -5.43 10.27 -13.83
C SER A 103 -5.62 8.95 -14.56
N LEU A 104 -6.86 8.46 -14.47
CA LEU A 104 -7.43 7.37 -15.26
C LEU A 104 -8.70 7.88 -15.92
N GLU A 105 -9.03 7.36 -17.10
CA GLU A 105 -10.37 7.50 -17.65
C GLU A 105 -11.41 7.02 -16.63
N GLU A 106 -12.51 7.75 -16.47
CA GLU A 106 -13.45 7.54 -15.37
C GLU A 106 -13.97 6.09 -15.31
N GLY A 107 -14.33 5.51 -16.46
CA GLY A 107 -14.79 4.13 -16.54
C GLY A 107 -13.75 3.10 -16.07
N ASP A 108 -12.48 3.32 -16.40
CA ASP A 108 -11.39 2.46 -15.94
C ASP A 108 -11.13 2.63 -14.44
N ALA A 109 -11.22 3.86 -13.93
CA ALA A 109 -11.09 4.15 -12.50
C ALA A 109 -12.20 3.50 -11.68
N VAL A 110 -13.46 3.60 -12.12
CA VAL A 110 -14.62 3.00 -11.45
C VAL A 110 -14.54 1.47 -11.47
N LYS A 111 -14.13 0.88 -12.59
CA LYS A 111 -13.91 -0.57 -12.68
C LYS A 111 -12.81 -1.03 -11.72
N ALA A 112 -11.68 -0.33 -11.70
CA ALA A 112 -10.58 -0.65 -10.80
C ALA A 112 -10.97 -0.47 -9.33
N LEU A 113 -11.73 0.59 -9.00
CA LEU A 113 -12.28 0.84 -7.67
C LEU A 113 -13.14 -0.31 -7.17
N SER A 114 -14.10 -0.78 -7.98
CA SER A 114 -15.00 -1.88 -7.61
C SER A 114 -14.22 -3.19 -7.36
N GLU A 115 -13.25 -3.49 -8.22
CA GLU A 115 -12.40 -4.67 -8.05
C GLU A 115 -11.53 -4.57 -6.79
N LEU A 116 -10.91 -3.41 -6.53
CA LEU A 116 -10.11 -3.19 -5.32
C LEU A 116 -10.97 -3.20 -4.05
N TYR A 117 -12.18 -2.65 -4.08
CA TYR A 117 -13.11 -2.70 -2.96
C TYR A 117 -13.48 -4.14 -2.63
N THR A 118 -13.82 -4.93 -3.65
CA THR A 118 -14.11 -6.36 -3.49
C THR A 118 -12.91 -7.11 -2.90
N GLN A 119 -11.71 -6.89 -3.45
CA GLN A 119 -10.48 -7.50 -2.92
C GLN A 119 -10.21 -7.09 -1.46
N ALA A 120 -10.47 -5.83 -1.10
CA ALA A 120 -10.31 -5.34 0.26
C ALA A 120 -11.28 -6.02 1.21
N VAL A 121 -12.55 -6.18 0.83
CA VAL A 121 -13.55 -6.90 1.64
C VAL A 121 -13.19 -8.37 1.79
N GLU A 122 -12.80 -9.04 0.71
CA GLU A 122 -12.38 -10.44 0.75
C GLU A 122 -11.14 -10.66 1.64
N LYS A 123 -10.20 -9.71 1.62
CA LYS A 123 -8.92 -9.83 2.30
C LYS A 123 -8.95 -9.35 3.75
N TYR A 124 -9.60 -8.23 4.02
CA TYR A 124 -9.56 -7.52 5.30
C TYR A 124 -10.90 -7.55 6.05
N GLY A 125 -11.96 -8.08 5.44
CA GLY A 125 -13.30 -8.11 6.02
C GLY A 125 -14.05 -6.79 5.86
N ASP A 126 -15.00 -6.55 6.74
CA ASP A 126 -15.86 -5.37 6.67
C ASP A 126 -15.08 -4.08 6.98
N PRO A 127 -15.40 -2.95 6.30
CA PRO A 127 -14.76 -1.68 6.56
C PRO A 127 -15.06 -1.16 7.97
N SER A 128 -14.06 -0.48 8.55
CA SER A 128 -14.11 0.13 9.88
C SER A 128 -14.25 1.65 9.85
N THR A 129 -14.63 2.21 8.70
CA THR A 129 -14.91 3.65 8.55
C THR A 129 -15.91 4.13 9.60
N TYR A 130 -15.64 5.29 10.19
CA TYR A 130 -16.52 5.85 11.21
C TYR A 130 -17.95 6.03 10.67
N PRO A 131 -19.00 5.56 11.39
CA PRO A 131 -20.38 5.67 10.92
C PRO A 131 -20.81 7.12 10.68
N GLY A 132 -21.65 7.33 9.66
CA GLY A 132 -22.27 8.63 9.37
C GLY A 132 -21.41 9.62 8.58
N LEU A 133 -20.24 9.18 8.06
CA LEU A 133 -19.51 9.95 7.06
C LEU A 133 -20.28 9.91 5.72
N GLY A 134 -20.57 11.08 5.13
CA GLY A 134 -21.45 11.17 3.95
C GLY A 134 -20.83 10.72 2.63
N ASN A 135 -19.54 10.38 2.61
CA ASN A 135 -18.78 10.07 1.39
C ASN A 135 -18.18 8.66 1.41
N ARG A 136 -18.91 7.70 1.98
CA ARG A 136 -18.48 6.31 2.09
C ARG A 136 -18.62 5.57 0.77
N LEU A 137 -17.57 4.82 0.38
CA LEU A 137 -17.63 4.00 -0.83
C LEU A 137 -18.70 2.92 -0.73
N SER A 138 -18.82 2.23 0.40
CA SER A 138 -19.81 1.16 0.59
C SER A 138 -21.26 1.61 0.35
N GLU A 139 -21.56 2.89 0.58
CA GLU A 139 -22.89 3.47 0.41
C GLU A 139 -23.08 4.04 -1.02
N ALA A 140 -21.99 4.45 -1.67
CA ALA A 140 -22.02 5.11 -2.99
C ALA A 140 -21.68 4.18 -4.16
N LEU A 141 -21.06 3.01 -3.92
CA LEU A 141 -20.44 2.19 -4.97
C LEU A 141 -21.41 1.81 -6.09
N GLU A 142 -22.61 1.32 -5.74
CA GLU A 142 -23.63 0.97 -6.74
C GLU A 142 -24.02 2.17 -7.62
N SER A 143 -24.16 3.35 -7.00
CA SER A 143 -24.48 4.57 -7.75
C SER A 143 -23.32 5.01 -8.64
N ILE A 144 -22.08 4.90 -8.17
CA ILE A 144 -20.88 5.23 -8.94
C ILE A 144 -20.73 4.30 -10.14
N GLU A 145 -20.96 2.99 -9.97
CA GLU A 145 -20.90 2.01 -11.06
C GLU A 145 -21.95 2.28 -12.14
N LYS A 146 -23.14 2.74 -11.73
CA LYS A 146 -24.27 2.97 -12.64
C LYS A 146 -24.21 4.35 -13.32
N ASN A 147 -23.86 5.38 -12.56
CA ASN A 147 -24.03 6.78 -12.95
C ASN A 147 -22.71 7.52 -13.13
N GLY A 148 -21.58 6.90 -12.82
CA GLY A 148 -20.27 7.55 -12.79
C GLY A 148 -20.06 8.44 -11.57
N LEU A 149 -18.92 9.11 -11.52
CA LEU A 149 -18.54 9.99 -10.42
C LEU A 149 -19.29 11.32 -10.48
N GLN A 150 -19.99 11.68 -9.41
CA GLN A 150 -20.79 12.91 -9.34
C GLN A 150 -19.99 14.13 -8.83
N GLY A 151 -18.70 14.19 -9.12
CA GLY A 151 -17.83 15.29 -8.68
C GLY A 151 -17.46 15.26 -7.19
N GLU A 152 -17.80 14.18 -6.47
CA GLU A 152 -17.46 13.97 -5.06
C GLU A 152 -16.30 12.98 -4.89
N ARG A 153 -15.54 13.14 -3.81
CA ARG A 153 -14.52 12.19 -3.37
C ARG A 153 -15.14 11.16 -2.45
N TYR A 154 -14.95 9.87 -2.74
CA TYR A 154 -15.43 8.78 -1.90
C TYR A 154 -14.28 7.98 -1.33
N ALA A 155 -14.40 7.59 -0.06
CA ALA A 155 -13.38 6.78 0.60
C ALA A 155 -13.99 5.72 1.52
N GLU A 156 -13.22 4.67 1.80
CA GLU A 156 -13.53 3.67 2.80
C GLU A 156 -12.23 3.19 3.44
N THR A 157 -12.29 2.90 4.73
CA THR A 157 -11.14 2.56 5.56
C THR A 157 -11.36 1.22 6.26
N TRP A 158 -10.28 0.45 6.38
CA TRP A 158 -10.19 -0.81 7.11
C TRP A 158 -9.03 -0.73 8.10
N ALA A 159 -9.24 -1.23 9.31
CA ALA A 159 -8.16 -1.53 10.24
C ALA A 159 -7.47 -2.83 9.79
N VAL A 160 -6.19 -2.75 9.45
CA VAL A 160 -5.38 -3.89 8.97
C VAL A 160 -4.08 -3.99 9.78
N GLY A 161 -3.53 -5.21 9.88
CA GLY A 161 -2.36 -5.44 10.72
C GLY A 161 -2.62 -5.13 12.20
N GLY A 162 -1.58 -4.71 12.92
CA GLY A 162 -1.66 -4.32 14.34
C GLY A 162 -1.93 -2.83 14.55
N MET A 163 -1.58 -1.98 13.59
CA MET A 163 -1.63 -0.53 13.76
C MET A 163 -1.71 0.24 12.44
N THR A 164 -2.30 -0.36 11.40
CA THR A 164 -2.38 0.25 10.07
C THR A 164 -3.84 0.47 9.68
N ASP A 165 -4.14 1.65 9.14
CA ASP A 165 -5.37 1.88 8.39
C ASP A 165 -5.08 1.73 6.90
N PHE A 166 -5.82 0.83 6.26
CA PHE A 166 -5.93 0.79 4.80
C PHE A 166 -7.09 1.69 4.38
N THR A 167 -6.84 2.70 3.54
CA THR A 167 -7.90 3.55 2.97
C THR A 167 -7.88 3.47 1.45
N LEU A 168 -9.00 3.07 0.87
CA LEU A 168 -9.28 3.13 -0.57
C LEU A 168 -10.06 4.41 -0.85
N GLU A 169 -9.62 5.19 -1.83
CA GLU A 169 -10.26 6.45 -2.20
C GLU A 169 -10.28 6.64 -3.72
N ILE A 170 -11.42 7.11 -4.23
CA ILE A 170 -11.56 7.68 -5.57
C ILE A 170 -11.87 9.18 -5.48
N SER A 171 -11.20 9.96 -6.32
CA SER A 171 -11.40 11.41 -6.41
C SER A 171 -11.52 11.84 -7.87
N PRO A 172 -12.49 12.69 -8.24
CA PRO A 172 -12.56 13.24 -9.60
C PRO A 172 -11.34 14.12 -9.91
N ARG A 173 -11.03 14.22 -11.20
CA ARG A 173 -10.01 15.10 -11.77
C ARG A 173 -10.60 15.85 -12.95
N GLU A 174 -9.93 16.90 -13.42
CA GLU A 174 -10.37 17.62 -14.63
C GLU A 174 -10.51 16.68 -15.85
N ARG A 175 -9.69 15.63 -15.89
CA ARG A 175 -9.74 14.56 -16.89
C ARG A 175 -9.72 13.22 -16.18
N GLY A 176 -10.92 12.69 -15.95
CA GLY A 176 -11.16 11.38 -15.35
C GLY A 176 -11.10 11.39 -13.83
N ALA A 177 -10.42 10.41 -13.24
CA ALA A 177 -10.36 10.25 -11.79
C ALA A 177 -8.98 9.77 -11.33
N ALA A 178 -8.67 10.07 -10.08
CA ALA A 178 -7.56 9.49 -9.36
C ALA A 178 -8.04 8.40 -8.42
N LEU A 179 -7.21 7.39 -8.24
CA LEU A 179 -7.45 6.30 -7.32
C LEU A 179 -6.24 6.14 -6.40
N THR A 180 -6.51 6.04 -5.09
CA THR A 180 -5.46 5.83 -4.10
C THR A 180 -5.82 4.69 -3.16
N ALA A 181 -4.81 3.91 -2.80
CA ALA A 181 -4.86 2.85 -1.80
C ALA A 181 -3.71 3.10 -0.83
N SER A 182 -4.03 3.64 0.34
CA SER A 182 -3.04 4.08 1.34
C SER A 182 -3.03 3.15 2.55
N TYR A 183 -1.84 2.86 3.07
CA TYR A 183 -1.59 2.07 4.27
C TYR A 183 -0.80 2.92 5.24
N GLN A 184 -1.48 3.49 6.22
CA GLN A 184 -0.91 4.49 7.13
C GLN A 184 -1.02 4.04 8.57
N VAL A 185 -0.09 4.48 9.40
CA VAL A 185 -0.20 4.26 10.84
C VAL A 185 -1.53 4.81 11.36
N GLN A 186 -2.21 4.02 12.18
CA GLN A 186 -3.45 4.42 12.85
C GLN A 186 -3.19 5.62 13.76
N THR A 187 -3.81 6.75 13.42
CA THR A 187 -3.75 7.97 14.23
C THR A 187 -5.07 8.22 14.96
N ILE A 188 -6.13 7.50 14.62
CA ILE A 188 -7.43 7.57 15.28
C ILE A 188 -7.82 6.17 15.73
N VAL A 189 -8.08 6.00 17.02
CA VAL A 189 -8.52 4.72 17.59
C VAL A 189 -9.82 4.96 18.35
N GLN A 190 -10.86 4.18 18.01
CA GLN A 190 -12.20 4.33 18.61
C GLN A 190 -12.75 5.77 18.51
N GLY A 191 -12.51 6.43 17.36
CA GLY A 191 -12.95 7.80 17.10
C GLY A 191 -12.17 8.89 17.84
N LYS A 192 -11.07 8.54 18.53
CA LYS A 192 -10.20 9.49 19.24
C LYS A 192 -8.84 9.60 18.56
N PRO A 193 -8.36 10.81 18.25
CA PRO A 193 -7.00 10.99 17.78
C PRO A 193 -6.01 10.63 18.90
N LEU A 194 -4.95 9.92 18.54
CA LEU A 194 -3.84 9.62 19.44
C LEU A 194 -2.92 10.84 19.59
N SER A 195 -2.39 11.04 20.79
CA SER A 195 -1.26 11.94 21.00
C SER A 195 0.01 11.41 20.34
N GLU A 196 1.02 12.26 20.19
CA GLU A 196 2.34 11.85 19.67
C GLU A 196 2.98 10.77 20.56
N GLU A 197 2.86 10.91 21.89
CA GLU A 197 3.35 9.95 22.87
C GLU A 197 2.60 8.62 22.78
N GLU A 198 1.27 8.66 22.73
CA GLU A 198 0.44 7.45 22.58
C GLU A 198 0.78 6.69 21.30
N LEU A 199 0.99 7.41 20.20
CA LEU A 199 1.42 6.82 18.94
C LEU A 199 2.80 6.18 19.04
N LYS A 200 3.78 6.87 19.64
CA LYS A 200 5.13 6.35 19.85
C LYS A 200 5.13 5.10 20.73
N GLU A 201 4.36 5.10 21.81
CA GLU A 201 4.21 3.94 22.70
C GLU A 201 3.61 2.75 21.97
N ARG A 202 2.55 3.00 21.17
CA ARG A 202 1.92 1.96 20.36
C ARG A 202 2.90 1.35 19.36
N VAL A 203 3.63 2.19 18.61
CA VAL A 203 4.63 1.72 17.65
C VAL A 203 5.75 0.95 18.35
N ALA A 204 6.24 1.44 19.48
CA ALA A 204 7.28 0.75 20.26
C ALA A 204 6.80 -0.59 20.81
N ALA A 205 5.52 -0.73 21.16
CA ALA A 205 4.94 -1.99 21.61
C ALA A 205 4.84 -3.03 20.48
N ASN A 206 4.54 -2.60 19.25
CA ASN A 206 4.43 -3.48 18.08
C ASN A 206 5.78 -3.87 17.45
N GLN A 207 6.88 -3.26 17.91
CA GLN A 207 8.24 -3.55 17.45
C GLN A 207 9.02 -4.51 18.39
N LYS A 208 8.43 -4.91 19.50
CA LYS A 208 9.01 -5.87 20.47
C LYS A 208 8.66 -7.31 20.11
#